data_AF-A0A7C5TTU2-F1
#
_entry.id   AF-A0A7C5TTU2-F1
#
_cell.length_a   1.000
_cell.length_b   1.000
_cell.length_c   1.000
_cell.angle_alpha   90.00
_cell.angle_beta   90.00
_cell.angle_gamma   90.00
#
_symmetry.space_group_name_H-M   'P 1'
#
loop_
_entity.id
_entity.type
_entity.pdbx_description
1 polymer ?
#
loop_
_entity_poly.entity_id
_entity_poly.type
_entity_poly.pdbx_seq_one_letter_code
_entity_poly.pdbx_strand_id
1 'polypeptide(L)'
;ALAAPIEIVEERTVGPSLGRENVEQGKRSVIVGFVLVLVFMAVYYRAFGLIADVALFVNLVLIVAILSMLQATLTLPGIAGIVLTVGMAVDANVLIFERIREELRAGNTPQASIQAGYEKAFSTIADANVTTLIAAVVLFSLGTGPIKGFAVTLSIGILTSMFTAIMGTRALVNLIFGGRRLKSLPI
;
A
#
# COMPACT_ATOMS: atom_id res chain seq x y z
N ALA A 1 36.17 23.11 31.82
CA ALA A 1 34.86 22.44 31.98
C ALA A 1 35.12 20.93 31.97
N LEU A 2 34.77 20.24 33.06
CA LEU A 2 34.92 18.77 33.16
C LEU A 2 33.80 18.11 32.34
N ALA A 3 34.16 17.18 31.46
CA ALA A 3 33.22 16.41 30.65
C ALA A 3 32.26 15.64 31.57
N ALA A 4 30.96 15.90 31.43
CA ALA A 4 29.93 15.11 32.10
C ALA A 4 30.07 13.63 31.66
N PRO A 5 29.84 12.65 32.56
CA PRO A 5 29.96 11.24 32.21
C PRO A 5 28.94 10.92 31.10
N ILE A 6 29.46 10.56 29.93
CA ILE A 6 28.67 10.09 28.78
C ILE A 6 28.61 8.57 28.89
N GLU A 7 27.45 8.03 29.26
CA GLU A 7 27.16 6.61 29.08
C GLU A 7 26.67 6.38 27.65
N ILE A 8 27.44 5.61 26.88
CA ILE A 8 27.03 5.18 25.55
C ILE A 8 26.02 4.04 25.73
N VAL A 9 24.74 4.34 25.54
CA VAL A 9 23.63 3.38 25.69
C VAL A 9 23.66 2.30 24.60
N GLU A 10 24.10 2.65 23.38
CA GLU A 10 24.27 1.71 22.26
C GLU A 10 25.17 2.35 21.18
N GLU A 11 26.20 1.63 20.72
CA GLU A 11 27.03 2.03 19.57
C GLU A 11 26.82 1.04 18.42
N ARG A 12 26.30 1.52 17.29
CA ARG A 12 26.19 0.75 16.06
C ARG A 12 26.99 1.41 14.96
N THR A 13 28.17 0.88 14.68
CA THR A 13 28.99 1.33 13.54
C THR A 13 28.48 0.65 12.28
N VAL A 14 27.79 1.39 11.42
CA VAL A 14 27.39 0.92 10.09
C VAL A 14 28.36 1.49 9.07
N GLY A 15 29.13 0.62 8.41
CA GLY A 15 30.01 1.03 7.33
C GLY A 15 29.22 1.64 6.16
N PRO A 16 29.72 2.72 5.51
CA PRO A 16 29.03 3.34 4.37
C PRO A 16 28.74 2.36 3.22
N SER A 17 29.60 1.37 3.00
CA SER A 17 29.41 0.30 2.02
C SER A 17 28.20 -0.58 2.34
N LEU A 18 28.06 -1.03 3.58
CA LEU A 18 26.92 -1.82 4.06
C LEU A 18 25.62 -1.02 3.96
N GLY A 19 25.64 0.27 4.30
CA GLY A 19 24.47 1.14 4.14
C GLY A 19 24.00 1.25 2.69
N ARG A 20 24.94 1.48 1.76
CA ARG A 20 24.64 1.60 0.33
C ARG A 20 24.10 0.29 -0.24
N GLU A 21 24.75 -0.83 0.08
CA GLU A 21 24.35 -2.15 -0.39
C GLU A 21 22.94 -2.51 0.08
N ASN A 22 22.62 -2.23 1.35
CA ASN A 22 21.29 -2.46 1.90
C ASN A 22 20.19 -1.64 1.20
N VAL A 23 20.46 -0.37 0.88
CA VAL A 23 19.50 0.47 0.14
C VAL A 23 19.31 -0.05 -1.27
N GLU A 24 20.38 -0.49 -1.93
CA GLU A 24 20.32 -1.01 -3.29
C GLU A 24 19.59 -2.35 -3.37
N GLN A 25 19.88 -3.26 -2.44
CA GLN A 25 19.12 -4.50 -2.28
C GLN A 25 17.66 -4.22 -1.95
N GLY A 26 17.37 -3.28 -1.06
CA GLY A 26 16.02 -2.86 -0.71
C GLY A 26 15.23 -2.32 -1.91
N LYS A 27 15.83 -1.45 -2.72
CA LYS A 27 15.25 -0.97 -3.97
C LYS A 27 14.95 -2.11 -4.93
N ARG A 28 15.90 -3.05 -5.10
CA ARG A 28 15.71 -4.21 -5.96
C ARG A 28 14.56 -5.10 -5.48
N SER A 29 14.45 -5.33 -4.17
CA SER A 29 13.34 -6.09 -3.57
C SER A 29 11.99 -5.46 -3.83
N VAL A 30 11.87 -4.13 -3.68
CA VAL A 30 10.62 -3.39 -4.00
C VAL A 30 10.28 -3.55 -5.48
N ILE A 31 11.25 -3.36 -6.38
CA ILE A 31 11.02 -3.46 -7.83
C ILE A 31 10.58 -4.88 -8.22
N VAL A 32 11.30 -5.90 -7.75
CA VAL A 32 10.97 -7.31 -8.04
C VAL A 32 9.60 -7.68 -7.48
N GLY A 33 9.31 -7.31 -6.23
CA GLY A 33 8.01 -7.54 -5.62
C GLY A 33 6.87 -6.83 -6.37
N PHE A 34 7.09 -5.58 -6.77
CA PHE A 34 6.13 -4.80 -7.55
C PHE A 34 5.85 -5.45 -8.91
N VAL A 35 6.88 -5.84 -9.66
CA VAL A 35 6.71 -6.51 -10.96
C VAL A 35 5.99 -7.85 -10.82
N LEU A 36 6.32 -8.66 -9.81
CA LEU A 36 5.63 -9.94 -9.58
C LEU A 36 4.14 -9.72 -9.30
N VAL A 37 3.80 -8.70 -8.50
CA VAL A 37 2.42 -8.32 -8.22
C VAL A 37 1.69 -7.88 -9.49
N LEU A 38 2.29 -7.01 -10.31
CA LEU A 38 1.69 -6.57 -11.58
C LEU A 38 1.37 -7.77 -12.49
N VAL A 39 2.32 -8.69 -12.63
CA VAL A 39 2.12 -9.90 -13.45
C VAL A 39 0.98 -10.75 -12.88
N PHE A 40 0.94 -10.96 -11.57
CA PHE A 40 -0.14 -11.70 -10.91
C PHE A 40 -1.51 -11.06 -11.16
N MET A 41 -1.62 -9.75 -10.98
CA MET A 41 -2.87 -9.01 -11.16
C MET A 41 -3.33 -9.03 -12.62
N ALA A 42 -2.43 -8.79 -13.57
CA ALA A 42 -2.73 -8.84 -14.99
C ALA A 42 -3.19 -10.23 -15.46
N VAL A 43 -2.58 -11.30 -14.96
CA VAL A 43 -2.94 -12.69 -15.35
C VAL A 43 -4.26 -13.13 -14.71
N TYR A 44 -4.45 -12.89 -13.41
CA TYR A 44 -5.61 -13.40 -12.67
C TYR A 44 -6.87 -12.53 -12.87
N TYR A 45 -6.72 -11.20 -12.87
CA TYR A 45 -7.85 -10.25 -12.93
C TYR A 45 -8.01 -9.53 -14.28
N ARG A 46 -7.15 -9.80 -15.27
CA ARG A 46 -7.24 -9.28 -16.65
C ARG A 46 -7.44 -7.75 -16.68
N ALA A 47 -8.57 -7.27 -17.19
CA ALA A 47 -8.87 -5.84 -17.34
C ALA A 47 -9.01 -5.12 -16.00
N PHE A 48 -9.58 -5.79 -14.98
CA PHE A 48 -9.64 -5.25 -13.62
C PHE A 48 -8.26 -5.22 -12.97
N GLY A 49 -7.42 -6.21 -13.26
CA GLY A 49 -6.01 -6.24 -12.87
C GLY A 49 -5.25 -5.01 -13.33
N LEU A 50 -5.38 -4.65 -14.60
CA LEU A 50 -4.74 -3.44 -15.16
C LEU A 50 -5.18 -2.14 -14.48
N ILE A 51 -6.45 -2.05 -14.06
CA ILE A 51 -6.95 -0.88 -13.31
C ILE A 51 -6.31 -0.82 -11.91
N ALA A 52 -6.21 -1.97 -11.24
CA ALA A 52 -5.53 -2.07 -9.95
C ALA A 52 -4.04 -1.75 -10.06
N ASP A 53 -3.38 -2.17 -11.14
CA ASP A 53 -1.97 -1.89 -11.41
C ASP A 53 -1.68 -0.39 -11.53
N VAL A 54 -2.56 0.34 -12.22
CA VAL A 54 -2.48 1.81 -12.30
C VAL A 54 -2.64 2.44 -10.91
N ALA A 55 -3.62 1.98 -10.12
CA ALA A 55 -3.83 2.48 -8.76
C ALA A 55 -2.63 2.16 -7.84
N LEU A 56 -2.05 0.97 -7.98
CA LEU A 56 -0.87 0.53 -7.23
C LEU A 56 0.37 1.37 -7.59
N PHE A 57 0.56 1.67 -8.87
CA PHE A 57 1.64 2.54 -9.32
C PHE A 57 1.49 3.95 -8.74
N VAL A 58 0.29 4.53 -8.81
CA VAL A 58 -0.01 5.83 -8.19
C VAL A 58 0.23 5.79 -6.68
N ASN A 59 -0.16 4.70 -5.99
CA ASN A 59 0.09 4.53 -4.57
C ASN A 59 1.59 4.58 -4.23
N LEU A 60 2.43 3.86 -5.00
CA LEU A 60 3.87 3.86 -4.79
C LEU A 60 4.47 5.26 -4.98
N VAL A 61 4.03 5.99 -6.01
CA VAL A 61 4.46 7.38 -6.25
C VAL A 61 4.05 8.30 -5.09
N LEU A 62 2.81 8.16 -4.58
CA LEU A 62 2.32 8.96 -3.45
C LEU A 62 3.12 8.69 -2.17
N ILE A 63 3.46 7.44 -1.87
CA ILE A 63 4.27 7.08 -0.70
C ILE A 63 5.63 7.78 -0.79
N VAL A 64 6.31 7.67 -1.93
CA VAL A 64 7.63 8.30 -2.13
C VAL A 64 7.53 9.83 -2.07
N ALA A 65 6.49 10.42 -2.67
CA ALA A 65 6.28 11.86 -2.66
C ALA A 65 6.05 12.40 -1.23
N ILE A 66 5.21 11.74 -0.44
CA ILE A 66 4.92 12.15 0.93
C ILE A 66 6.15 11.96 1.82
N LEU A 67 6.87 10.85 1.71
CA LEU A 67 8.11 10.64 2.45
C LEU A 67 9.16 11.71 2.12
N SER A 68 9.28 12.08 0.85
CA SER A 68 10.18 13.15 0.42
C SER A 68 9.78 14.52 0.96
N MET A 69 8.47 14.83 0.99
CA MET A 69 7.94 16.09 1.50
C MET A 69 8.12 16.23 3.01
N LEU A 70 7.97 15.14 3.76
CA LEU A 70 8.16 15.10 5.20
C LEU A 70 9.64 15.00 5.62
N GLN A 71 10.57 14.95 4.65
CA GLN A 71 12.00 14.69 4.86
C GLN A 71 12.24 13.47 5.77
N ALA A 72 11.37 12.47 5.67
CA ALA A 72 11.43 11.28 6.51
C ALA A 72 12.64 10.43 6.12
N THR A 73 13.42 10.01 7.12
CA THR A 73 14.59 9.16 6.88
C THR A 73 14.16 7.78 6.39
N LEU A 74 14.58 7.43 5.17
CA LEU A 74 14.36 6.11 4.62
C LEU A 74 15.36 5.12 5.24
N THR A 75 14.93 4.45 6.30
CA THR A 75 15.71 3.39 6.95
C THR A 75 15.46 2.04 6.28
N LEU A 76 16.33 1.06 6.55
CA LEU A 76 16.12 -0.35 6.14
C LEU A 76 14.73 -0.87 6.53
N PRO A 77 14.29 -0.74 7.80
CA PRO A 77 12.92 -1.07 8.17
C PRO A 77 11.87 -0.25 7.42
N GLY A 78 12.13 1.03 7.14
CA GLY A 78 11.25 1.85 6.30
C GLY A 78 11.01 1.26 4.90
N ILE A 79 12.07 0.73 4.27
CA ILE A 79 11.93 0.03 2.98
C ILE A 79 11.06 -1.22 3.12
N ALA A 80 11.21 -1.99 4.20
CA ALA A 80 10.34 -3.13 4.49
C ALA A 80 8.86 -2.69 4.66
N GLY A 81 8.64 -1.51 5.27
CA GLY A 81 7.32 -0.87 5.34
C GLY A 81 6.71 -0.62 3.97
N ILE A 82 7.50 -0.09 3.02
CA ILE A 82 7.05 0.12 1.63
C ILE A 82 6.65 -1.21 0.97
N VAL A 83 7.48 -2.25 1.09
CA VAL A 83 7.17 -3.59 0.53
C VAL A 83 5.89 -4.15 1.12
N LEU A 84 5.71 -4.04 2.44
CA LEU A 84 4.49 -4.47 3.13
C LEU A 84 3.26 -3.70 2.63
N THR A 85 3.37 -2.39 2.47
CA THR A 85 2.29 -1.56 1.93
C THR A 85 1.91 -1.96 0.51
N VAL A 86 2.88 -2.28 -0.35
CA VAL A 86 2.58 -2.77 -1.71
C VAL A 86 1.70 -4.02 -1.65
N GLY A 87 2.01 -4.96 -0.76
CA GLY A 87 1.16 -6.16 -0.56
C GLY A 87 -0.25 -5.83 -0.07
N MET A 88 -0.37 -4.97 0.95
CA MET A 88 -1.68 -4.57 1.49
C MET A 88 -2.53 -3.77 0.49
N ALA A 89 -1.89 -2.95 -0.34
CA ALA A 89 -2.58 -2.19 -1.38
C ALA A 89 -3.20 -3.10 -2.45
N VAL A 90 -2.55 -4.23 -2.76
CA VAL A 90 -3.08 -5.25 -3.66
C VAL A 90 -4.24 -5.99 -3.03
N ASP A 91 -4.11 -6.37 -1.75
CA ASP A 91 -5.16 -7.07 -1.00
C ASP A 91 -6.48 -6.27 -0.99
N ALA A 92 -6.41 -4.95 -0.74
CA ALA A 92 -7.58 -4.08 -0.81
C ALA A 92 -8.26 -4.09 -2.19
N ASN A 93 -7.47 -4.04 -3.28
CA ASN A 93 -8.01 -4.08 -4.65
C ASN A 93 -8.63 -5.45 -4.96
N VAL A 94 -7.99 -6.54 -4.54
CA VAL A 94 -8.49 -7.92 -4.68
C VAL A 94 -9.82 -8.10 -3.96
N LEU A 95 -9.92 -7.64 -2.72
CA LEU A 95 -11.15 -7.74 -1.93
C LEU A 95 -12.32 -7.03 -2.60
N ILE A 96 -12.10 -5.82 -3.14
CA ILE A 96 -13.12 -5.08 -3.90
C ILE A 96 -13.56 -5.91 -5.11
N PHE A 97 -12.63 -6.46 -5.88
CA PHE A 97 -12.96 -7.20 -7.10
C PHE A 97 -13.69 -8.51 -6.82
N GLU A 98 -13.29 -9.25 -5.79
CA GLU A 98 -14.02 -10.45 -5.37
C GLU A 98 -15.42 -10.08 -4.88
N ARG A 99 -15.59 -8.98 -4.13
CA ARG A 99 -16.93 -8.54 -3.72
C ARG A 99 -17.82 -8.15 -4.91
N ILE A 100 -17.26 -7.47 -5.91
CA ILE A 100 -17.98 -7.18 -7.17
C ILE A 100 -18.37 -8.48 -7.87
N ARG A 101 -17.48 -9.47 -7.92
CA ARG A 101 -17.73 -10.78 -8.54
C ARG A 101 -18.81 -11.57 -7.80
N GLU A 102 -18.84 -11.52 -6.48
CA GLU A 102 -19.92 -12.10 -5.67
C GLU A 102 -21.28 -11.47 -5.97
N GLU A 103 -21.34 -10.14 -6.07
CA GLU A 103 -22.58 -9.42 -6.40
C GLU A 103 -23.06 -9.72 -7.83
N LEU A 104 -22.15 -9.89 -8.79
CA LEU A 104 -22.49 -10.34 -10.14
C LEU A 104 -23.08 -11.74 -10.15
N ARG A 105 -22.49 -12.67 -9.38
CA ARG A 105 -23.00 -14.05 -9.24
C ARG A 105 -24.36 -14.11 -8.55
N ALA A 106 -24.65 -13.15 -7.67
CA ALA A 106 -25.97 -12.98 -7.07
C ALA A 106 -27.03 -12.45 -8.05
N GLY A 107 -26.67 -12.14 -9.30
CA GLY A 107 -27.59 -11.71 -10.36
C GLY A 107 -27.77 -10.19 -10.46
N ASN A 108 -26.98 -9.39 -9.74
CA ASN A 108 -27.05 -7.94 -9.84
C ASN A 108 -26.51 -7.43 -11.19
N THR A 109 -27.04 -6.28 -11.62
CA THR A 109 -26.53 -5.63 -12.84
C THR A 109 -25.07 -5.19 -12.63
N PRO A 110 -24.23 -5.18 -13.68
CA PRO A 110 -22.82 -4.81 -13.55
C PRO A 110 -22.55 -3.48 -12.82
N GLN A 111 -23.39 -2.47 -13.06
CA GLN A 111 -23.26 -1.17 -12.37
C GLN A 111 -23.63 -1.27 -10.89
N ALA A 112 -24.72 -1.99 -10.56
CA ALA A 112 -25.13 -2.21 -9.18
C ALA A 112 -24.10 -3.06 -8.41
N SER A 113 -23.52 -4.08 -9.05
CA SER A 113 -22.46 -4.92 -8.46
C SER A 113 -21.18 -4.14 -8.18
N ILE A 114 -20.78 -3.22 -9.07
CA ILE A 114 -19.65 -2.33 -8.82
C ILE A 114 -19.93 -1.45 -7.61
N GLN A 115 -21.09 -0.79 -7.56
CA GLN A 115 -21.44 0.10 -6.46
C GLN A 115 -21.52 -0.65 -5.12
N ALA A 116 -22.23 -1.77 -5.08
CA ALA A 116 -22.35 -2.62 -3.90
C ALA A 116 -21.00 -3.22 -3.47
N GLY A 117 -20.14 -3.57 -4.43
CA GLY A 117 -18.79 -4.05 -4.17
C GLY A 117 -17.94 -3.03 -3.41
N TYR A 118 -17.88 -1.79 -3.90
CA TYR A 118 -17.15 -0.71 -3.22
C TYR A 118 -17.75 -0.37 -1.85
N GLU A 119 -19.08 -0.33 -1.73
CA GLU A 119 -19.75 0.01 -0.46
C GLU A 119 -19.51 -1.05 0.62
N LYS A 120 -19.61 -2.34 0.26
CA LYS A 120 -19.40 -3.44 1.21
C LYS A 120 -17.92 -3.69 1.51
N ALA A 121 -17.04 -3.53 0.52
CA ALA A 121 -15.60 -3.70 0.74
C ALA A 121 -15.02 -2.55 1.57
N PHE A 122 -15.61 -1.34 1.51
CA PHE A 122 -15.12 -0.17 2.25
C PHE A 122 -15.04 -0.43 3.76
N SER A 123 -16.08 -1.00 4.39
CA SER A 123 -16.05 -1.24 5.84
C SER A 123 -14.96 -2.25 6.22
N THR A 124 -14.83 -3.34 5.47
CA THR A 124 -13.80 -4.35 5.73
C THR A 124 -12.38 -3.80 5.54
N ILE A 125 -12.15 -3.00 4.50
CA ILE A 125 -10.86 -2.35 4.24
C ILE A 125 -10.56 -1.32 5.32
N ALA A 126 -11.54 -0.51 5.72
CA ALA A 126 -11.37 0.47 6.77
C ALA A 126 -11.04 -0.20 8.09
N ASP A 127 -11.77 -1.24 8.50
CA ASP A 127 -11.52 -1.95 9.76
C ASP A 127 -10.12 -2.58 9.80
N ALA A 128 -9.69 -3.25 8.73
CA ALA A 128 -8.36 -3.85 8.62
C ALA A 128 -7.22 -2.80 8.64
N ASN A 129 -7.42 -1.67 7.97
CA ASN A 129 -6.40 -0.62 7.92
C ASN A 129 -6.37 0.23 9.20
N VAL A 130 -7.50 0.50 9.84
CA VAL A 130 -7.57 1.25 11.10
C VAL A 130 -6.87 0.48 12.22
N THR A 131 -7.10 -0.82 12.32
CA THR A 131 -6.39 -1.68 13.30
C THR A 131 -4.88 -1.66 13.08
N THR A 132 -4.44 -1.71 11.82
CA THR A 132 -3.02 -1.61 11.47
C THR A 132 -2.45 -0.21 11.75
N LEU A 133 -3.23 0.84 11.53
CA LEU A 133 -2.84 2.23 11.82
C LEU A 133 -2.68 2.45 13.32
N ILE A 134 -3.55 1.86 14.16
CA ILE A 134 -3.39 1.88 15.62
C ILE A 134 -2.06 1.24 16.01
N ALA A 135 -1.73 0.08 15.44
CA ALA A 135 -0.44 -0.57 15.68
C ALA A 135 0.74 0.32 15.23
N ALA A 136 0.63 0.99 14.08
CA ALA A 136 1.65 1.91 13.59
C ALA A 136 1.84 3.11 14.55
N VAL A 137 0.77 3.67 15.10
CA VAL A 137 0.84 4.76 16.10
C VAL A 137 1.55 4.29 17.38
N VAL A 138 1.26 3.07 17.85
CA VAL A 138 1.94 2.48 18.99
C VAL A 138 3.43 2.28 18.70
N LEU A 139 3.77 1.74 17.52
CA LEU A 139 5.16 1.57 17.07
C LEU A 139 5.90 2.91 16.94
N PHE A 140 5.22 3.97 16.50
CA PHE A 140 5.81 5.30 16.42
C PHE A 140 6.07 5.91 17.81
N SER A 141 5.12 5.73 18.73
CA SER A 141 5.18 6.31 20.07
C SER A 141 6.18 5.58 20.98
N LEU A 142 6.19 4.25 20.95
CA LEU A 142 7.00 3.40 21.83
C LEU A 142 8.26 2.85 21.15
N GLY A 143 8.33 2.84 19.82
CA GLY A 143 9.49 2.32 19.09
C GLY A 143 10.71 3.24 19.17
N THR A 144 11.89 2.66 18.94
CA THR A 144 13.17 3.39 18.95
C THR A 144 13.80 3.42 17.56
N GLY A 145 14.53 4.51 17.27
CA GLY A 145 15.34 4.71 16.06
C GLY A 145 14.71 4.17 14.76
N PRO A 146 15.18 3.02 14.20
CA PRO A 146 14.67 2.46 12.96
C PRO A 146 13.19 2.06 12.95
N ILE A 147 12.62 1.67 14.10
CA ILE A 147 11.21 1.25 14.22
C ILE A 147 10.27 2.44 13.97
N LYS A 148 10.66 3.64 14.39
CA LYS A 148 9.90 4.87 14.09
C LYS A 148 9.83 5.14 12.59
N GLY A 149 10.94 4.92 11.88
CA GLY A 149 10.98 5.03 10.41
C GLY A 149 10.01 4.06 9.74
N PHE A 150 9.99 2.79 10.19
CA PHE A 150 9.01 1.81 9.73
C PHE A 150 7.57 2.25 10.00
N ALA A 151 7.28 2.70 11.22
CA ALA A 151 5.94 3.15 11.60
C ALA A 151 5.43 4.32 10.73
N VAL A 152 6.31 5.29 10.42
CA VAL A 152 5.97 6.40 9.52
C VAL A 152 5.67 5.90 8.10
N THR A 153 6.53 5.05 7.54
CA THR A 153 6.32 4.50 6.18
C THR A 153 5.03 3.67 6.12
N LEU A 154 4.75 2.88 7.15
CA LEU A 154 3.55 2.06 7.25
C LEU A 154 2.28 2.93 7.32
N SER A 155 2.31 3.97 8.15
CA SER A 155 1.17 4.88 8.35
C SER A 155 0.83 5.63 7.06
N ILE A 156 1.85 6.19 6.40
CA ILE A 156 1.69 6.86 5.10
C ILE A 156 1.14 5.86 4.08
N GLY A 157 1.74 4.67 4.03
CA GLY A 157 1.34 3.62 3.10
C GLY A 157 -0.11 3.18 3.22
N ILE A 158 -0.61 3.05 4.45
CA ILE A 158 -2.02 2.73 4.72
C ILE A 158 -2.94 3.86 4.25
N LEU A 159 -2.61 5.11 4.57
CA LEU A 159 -3.44 6.25 4.19
C LEU A 159 -3.50 6.43 2.67
N THR A 160 -2.37 6.30 1.99
CA THR A 160 -2.32 6.38 0.52
C THR A 160 -2.97 5.16 -0.14
N SER A 161 -2.83 3.95 0.42
CA SER A 161 -3.44 2.76 -0.15
C SER A 161 -4.96 2.82 -0.05
N MET A 162 -5.50 3.22 1.11
CA MET A 162 -6.94 3.43 1.28
C MET A 162 -7.47 4.48 0.29
N PHE A 163 -6.77 5.60 0.14
CA PHE A 163 -7.15 6.64 -0.81
C PHE A 163 -7.19 6.13 -2.26
N THR A 164 -6.11 5.47 -2.70
CA THR A 164 -6.00 4.95 -4.07
C THR A 164 -6.97 3.79 -4.35
N ALA A 165 -7.17 2.89 -3.40
CA ALA A 165 -8.06 1.73 -3.54
C ALA A 165 -9.55 2.07 -3.41
N ILE A 166 -9.93 3.16 -2.75
CA ILE A 166 -11.35 3.53 -2.57
C ILE A 166 -11.75 4.64 -3.54
N MET A 167 -10.93 5.69 -3.69
CA MET A 167 -11.24 6.79 -4.61
C MET A 167 -10.61 6.59 -5.99
N GLY A 168 -9.34 6.20 -6.05
CA GLY A 168 -8.62 6.07 -7.32
C GLY A 168 -9.22 5.02 -8.24
N THR A 169 -9.33 3.78 -7.77
CA THR A 169 -9.93 2.67 -8.52
C THR A 169 -11.41 2.92 -8.84
N ARG A 170 -12.20 3.49 -7.90
CA ARG A 170 -13.60 3.84 -8.14
C ARG A 170 -13.74 4.88 -9.25
N ALA A 171 -12.87 5.90 -9.27
CA ALA A 171 -12.84 6.90 -10.33
C ALA A 171 -12.47 6.28 -11.68
N LEU A 172 -11.44 5.42 -11.73
CA LEU A 172 -11.04 4.69 -12.94
C LEU A 172 -12.15 3.75 -13.45
N VAL A 173 -12.77 2.99 -12.56
CA VAL A 173 -13.87 2.07 -12.91
C VAL A 173 -15.07 2.87 -13.40
N ASN A 174 -15.46 3.96 -12.73
CA ASN A 174 -16.52 4.83 -13.22
C ASN A 174 -16.18 5.52 -14.54
N LEU A 175 -14.92 5.85 -14.80
CA LEU A 175 -14.51 6.45 -16.07
C LEU A 175 -14.56 5.44 -17.23
N ILE A 176 -14.14 4.20 -16.98
CA ILE A 176 -14.05 3.15 -18.01
C ILE A 176 -15.42 2.51 -18.27
N PHE A 177 -16.21 2.32 -17.21
CA PHE A 177 -17.46 1.56 -17.25
C PHE A 177 -18.71 2.42 -16.99
N GLY A 178 -18.57 3.68 -16.55
CA GLY A 178 -19.70 4.57 -16.32
C GLY A 178 -20.47 4.88 -17.60
N GLY A 179 -21.80 4.83 -17.51
CA GLY A 179 -22.71 5.16 -18.62
C GLY A 179 -22.86 4.08 -19.70
N ARG A 180 -22.13 2.95 -19.63
CA ARG A 180 -22.28 1.85 -20.59
C ARG A 180 -23.21 0.76 -20.03
N ARG A 181 -24.23 0.36 -20.81
CA ARG A 181 -25.02 -0.87 -20.57
C ARG A 181 -24.13 -2.08 -20.85
N LEU A 182 -23.31 -2.45 -19.88
CA LEU A 182 -22.45 -3.63 -19.95
C LEU A 182 -23.33 -4.86 -19.77
N LYS A 183 -23.31 -5.77 -20.76
CA LYS A 183 -23.98 -7.08 -20.67
C LYS A 183 -23.14 -8.12 -19.92
N SER A 184 -21.84 -7.90 -19.84
CA SER A 184 -20.89 -8.70 -19.07
C SER A 184 -19.66 -7.86 -18.71
N LEU A 185 -19.01 -8.20 -17.60
CA LEU A 185 -17.72 -7.65 -17.23
C LEU A 185 -16.63 -8.67 -17.60
N PRO A 186 -15.51 -8.26 -18.22
CA PRO A 186 -14.38 -9.13 -18.49
C PRO A 186 -13.57 -9.33 -17.20
N ILE A 187 -14.16 -10.07 -16.26
CA ILE A 187 -13.55 -10.52 -15.00
C ILE A 187 -13.37 -12.03 -15.02
#